data_AF-A0A967VVR8-F1
#
_entry.id   AF-A0A967VVR8-F1
#
_cell.length_a   1.000
_cell.length_b   1.000
_cell.length_c   1.000
_cell.angle_alpha   90.00
_cell.angle_beta   90.00
_cell.angle_gamma   90.00
#
_symmetry.space_group_name_H-M   'P 1'
#
loop_
_entity.id
_entity.type
_entity.pdbx_description
1 polymer ?
#
loop_
_entity_poly.entity_id
_entity_poly.type
_entity_poly.pdbx_seq_one_letter_code
_entity_poly.pdbx_strand_id
1 'polypeptide(L)'
;TVASRDTEAAERAQDLFQTDYFRVYTSHDVTGVELGGALKNVMALAAGMVAGLGFGHNTMAALITRGLAELTRLALALGAGERTLAGLSGMGDLILTCTGDLSRNRTVGVELGKGRTLDEVLSSMRMVAEGVETTRATRELALREGIEMPI
;
A
#
# COMPACT_ATOMS: atom_id res chain seq x y z
N THR A 1 0.57 13.21 2.28
CA THR A 1 1.78 13.79 1.68
C THR A 1 1.45 14.28 0.30
N VAL A 2 1.94 15.44 -0.09
CA VAL A 2 1.91 15.92 -1.47
C VAL A 2 3.33 15.81 -2.01
N ALA A 3 3.51 15.26 -3.20
CA ALA A 3 4.81 15.18 -3.83
C ALA A 3 4.82 15.89 -5.18
N SER A 4 5.87 16.67 -5.43
CA SER A 4 6.09 17.33 -6.72
C SER A 4 7.59 17.61 -6.91
N ARG A 5 8.05 17.52 -8.16
CA ARG A 5 9.39 17.96 -8.54
C ARG A 5 9.53 19.48 -8.58
N ASP A 6 8.40 20.19 -8.69
CA ASP A 6 8.29 21.64 -8.59
C ASP A 6 7.85 22.01 -7.16
N THR A 7 8.72 22.73 -6.45
CA THR A 7 8.48 23.22 -5.09
C THR A 7 7.25 24.12 -5.01
N GLU A 8 7.05 25.03 -5.97
CA GLU A 8 5.94 25.97 -5.94
C GLU A 8 4.61 25.23 -6.09
N ALA A 9 4.57 24.22 -6.97
CA ALA A 9 3.40 23.34 -7.08
C ALA A 9 3.13 22.54 -5.79
N ALA A 10 4.17 22.04 -5.12
CA ALA A 10 4.01 21.32 -3.84
C ALA A 10 3.44 22.22 -2.75
N GLU A 11 3.96 23.44 -2.62
CA GLU A 11 3.54 24.44 -1.63
C GLU A 11 2.11 24.91 -1.90
N ARG A 12 1.75 25.23 -3.15
CA ARG A 12 0.36 25.58 -3.50
C ARG A 12 -0.63 24.47 -3.14
N ALA A 13 -0.27 23.22 -3.39
CA ALA A 13 -1.11 22.08 -3.02
C ALA A 13 -1.13 21.85 -1.49
N GLN A 14 -0.02 22.06 -0.79
CA GLN A 14 0.02 22.03 0.67
C GLN A 14 -0.94 23.07 1.25
N ASP A 15 -0.85 24.32 0.82
CA ASP A 15 -1.70 25.42 1.30
C ASP A 15 -3.19 25.18 1.01
N LEU A 16 -3.50 24.58 -0.14
CA LEU A 16 -4.88 24.26 -0.51
C LEU A 16 -5.53 23.21 0.40
N PHE A 17 -4.78 22.18 0.81
CA PHE A 17 -5.32 21.06 1.58
C PHE A 17 -5.10 21.17 3.08
N GLN A 18 -4.11 21.94 3.54
CA GLN A 18 -3.75 22.03 4.94
C GLN A 18 -4.83 22.76 5.75
N THR A 19 -5.20 22.17 6.89
CA THR A 19 -6.14 22.76 7.86
C THR A 19 -5.58 22.61 9.28
N ASP A 20 -6.32 23.09 10.28
CA ASP A 20 -6.00 22.97 11.71
C ASP A 20 -5.98 21.51 12.22
N TYR A 21 -6.71 20.60 11.57
CA TYR A 21 -6.74 19.17 11.89
C TYR A 21 -6.19 18.26 10.80
N PHE A 22 -5.82 18.78 9.62
CA PHE A 22 -5.22 18.01 8.54
C PHE A 22 -3.88 18.62 8.12
N ARG A 23 -2.79 18.02 8.62
CA ARG A 23 -1.43 18.46 8.31
C ARG A 23 -0.92 17.80 7.03
N VAL A 24 -0.46 18.64 6.09
CA VAL A 24 0.11 18.19 4.83
C VAL A 24 1.63 18.35 4.87
N TYR A 25 2.34 17.34 4.38
CA TYR A 25 3.80 17.35 4.22
C TYR A 25 4.14 17.32 2.73
N THR A 26 5.10 18.13 2.31
CA THR A 26 5.62 18.16 0.95
C THR A 26 6.81 17.20 0.80
N SER A 27 7.01 16.69 -0.42
CA SER A 27 8.15 15.85 -0.79
C SER A 27 8.54 16.09 -2.25
N HIS A 28 9.83 15.96 -2.57
CA HIS A 28 10.29 15.92 -3.96
C HIS A 28 10.34 14.49 -4.53
N ASP A 29 10.20 13.50 -3.65
CA ASP A 29 10.22 12.08 -4.02
C ASP A 29 8.83 11.63 -4.49
N VAL A 30 8.48 12.04 -5.71
CA VAL A 30 7.22 11.65 -6.37
C VAL A 30 7.14 10.13 -6.50
N THR A 31 8.22 9.49 -6.96
CA THR A 31 8.30 8.04 -7.14
C THR A 31 8.01 7.30 -5.84
N GLY A 32 8.63 7.67 -4.72
CA GLY A 32 8.41 7.01 -3.44
C GLY A 32 7.00 7.21 -2.89
N VAL A 33 6.39 8.37 -3.10
CA VAL A 33 5.01 8.61 -2.67
C VAL A 33 4.01 7.82 -3.51
N GLU A 34 4.19 7.76 -4.83
CA GLU A 34 3.34 6.97 -5.74
C GLU A 34 3.44 5.47 -5.44
N LEU A 35 4.67 4.95 -5.34
CA LEU A 35 4.91 3.54 -5.07
C LEU A 35 4.43 3.15 -3.67
N GLY A 36 4.69 3.97 -2.65
CA GLY A 36 4.19 3.71 -1.29
C GLY A 36 2.66 3.60 -1.23
N GLY A 37 1.97 4.53 -1.91
CA GLY A 37 0.50 4.56 -1.97
C GLY A 37 -0.11 3.40 -2.78
N ALA A 38 0.55 2.97 -3.86
CA ALA A 38 0.05 1.86 -4.67
C ALA A 38 0.36 0.50 -4.02
N LEU A 39 1.63 0.24 -3.70
CA LEU A 39 2.12 -1.07 -3.30
C LEU A 39 1.54 -1.56 -1.97
N LYS A 40 1.15 -0.66 -1.06
CA LYS A 40 0.49 -1.02 0.21
C LYS A 40 -0.78 -1.85 0.00
N ASN A 41 -1.48 -1.65 -1.11
CA ASN A 41 -2.76 -2.31 -1.38
C ASN A 41 -2.58 -3.82 -1.61
N VAL A 42 -1.42 -4.24 -2.14
CA VAL A 42 -1.04 -5.66 -2.27
C VAL A 42 -0.91 -6.29 -0.88
N MET A 43 -0.17 -5.63 0.01
CA MET A 43 0.01 -6.10 1.38
C MET A 43 -1.29 -6.09 2.18
N ALA A 44 -2.21 -5.16 1.90
CA ALA A 44 -3.52 -5.13 2.52
C ALA A 44 -4.38 -6.36 2.15
N LEU A 45 -4.29 -6.85 0.91
CA LEU A 45 -4.94 -8.12 0.52
C LEU A 45 -4.36 -9.29 1.30
N ALA A 46 -3.03 -9.41 1.37
CA ALA A 46 -2.37 -10.46 2.12
C ALA A 46 -2.72 -10.38 3.63
N ALA A 47 -2.76 -9.18 4.21
CA ALA A 47 -3.17 -8.95 5.58
C ALA A 47 -4.62 -9.38 5.82
N GLY A 48 -5.51 -9.08 4.87
CA GLY A 48 -6.87 -9.59 4.88
C GLY A 48 -6.90 -11.12 4.89
N MET A 49 -6.13 -11.79 4.03
CA MET A 49 -6.09 -13.26 3.98
C MET A 49 -5.62 -13.86 5.30
N VAL A 50 -4.58 -13.29 5.92
CA VAL A 50 -4.09 -13.70 7.24
C VAL A 50 -5.22 -13.62 8.29
N ALA A 51 -6.01 -12.53 8.27
CA ALA A 51 -7.16 -12.38 9.16
C ALA A 51 -8.30 -13.35 8.81
N GLY A 52 -8.59 -13.57 7.53
CA GLY A 52 -9.62 -14.51 7.06
C GLY A 52 -9.32 -15.97 7.43
N LEU A 53 -8.04 -16.34 7.46
CA LEU A 53 -7.55 -17.63 7.93
C LEU A 53 -7.58 -17.78 9.46
N GLY A 54 -7.93 -16.73 10.20
CA GLY A 54 -8.01 -16.76 11.67
C GLY A 54 -6.67 -16.62 12.40
N PHE A 55 -5.62 -16.17 11.72
CA PHE A 55 -4.34 -15.90 12.38
C PHE A 55 -4.38 -14.61 13.22
N GLY A 56 -3.56 -14.59 14.29
CA GLY A 56 -3.49 -13.48 15.23
C GLY A 56 -2.48 -12.39 14.86
N HIS A 57 -2.32 -11.43 15.76
CA HIS A 57 -1.49 -10.23 15.58
C HIS A 57 -0.01 -10.50 15.31
N ASN A 58 0.57 -11.59 15.82
CA ASN A 58 1.97 -11.93 15.57
C ASN A 58 2.22 -12.25 14.08
N THR A 59 1.34 -13.04 13.47
CA THR A 59 1.41 -13.34 12.03
C THR A 59 1.19 -12.09 11.20
N MET A 60 0.25 -11.24 11.61
CA MET A 60 0.00 -9.95 10.97
C MET A 60 1.24 -9.05 11.00
N ALA A 61 1.88 -8.92 12.16
CA ALA A 61 3.09 -8.12 12.33
C ALA A 61 4.25 -8.67 11.49
N ALA A 62 4.42 -10.00 11.45
CA ALA A 62 5.42 -10.64 10.61
C ALA A 62 5.18 -10.38 9.13
N LEU A 63 3.92 -10.49 8.67
CA LEU A 63 3.54 -10.17 7.30
C LEU A 63 3.85 -8.72 6.95
N ILE A 64 3.38 -7.76 7.76
CA ILE A 64 3.58 -6.33 7.49
C ILE A 64 5.08 -5.99 7.44
N THR A 65 5.88 -6.55 8.36
CA THR A 65 7.33 -6.30 8.42
C THR A 65 8.04 -6.85 7.19
N ARG A 66 7.74 -8.09 6.79
CA ARG A 66 8.34 -8.70 5.59
C ARG A 66 7.86 -8.02 4.31
N GLY A 67 6.57 -7.72 4.25
CA GLY A 67 5.94 -6.99 3.15
C GLY A 67 6.59 -5.62 2.95
N LEU A 68 6.77 -4.84 4.03
CA LEU A 68 7.46 -3.55 3.96
C LEU A 68 8.87 -3.69 3.39
N ALA A 69 9.62 -4.72 3.77
CA ALA A 69 10.95 -4.97 3.22
C ALA A 69 10.91 -5.29 1.71
N GLU A 70 9.94 -6.09 1.26
CA GLU A 70 9.73 -6.42 -0.16
C GLU A 70 9.35 -5.19 -0.98
N LEU A 71 8.34 -4.43 -0.51
CA LEU A 71 7.92 -3.18 -1.15
C LEU A 71 9.07 -2.18 -1.21
N THR A 72 9.89 -2.10 -0.16
CA THR A 72 11.03 -1.19 -0.11
C THR A 72 12.09 -1.56 -1.13
N ARG A 73 12.44 -2.85 -1.27
CA ARG A 73 13.40 -3.29 -2.30
C ARG A 73 12.95 -2.92 -3.69
N LEU A 74 11.68 -3.18 -4.04
CA LEU A 74 11.15 -2.81 -5.35
C LEU A 74 11.17 -1.30 -5.56
N ALA A 75 10.71 -0.53 -4.57
CA ALA A 75 10.62 0.91 -4.71
C ALA A 75 12.00 1.57 -4.84
N LEU A 76 13.00 1.11 -4.08
CA LEU A 76 14.38 1.60 -4.21
C LEU A 76 14.97 1.27 -5.59
N ALA A 77 14.72 0.08 -6.14
CA ALA A 77 15.16 -0.28 -7.49
C ALA A 77 14.58 0.66 -8.56
N LEU A 78 13.38 1.21 -8.32
CA LEU A 78 12.70 2.15 -9.20
C LEU A 78 13.05 3.63 -8.92
N GLY A 79 13.98 3.90 -7.99
CA GLY A 79 14.49 5.23 -7.69
C GLY A 79 13.70 5.99 -6.61
N ALA A 80 12.88 5.32 -5.81
CA ALA A 80 12.27 5.93 -4.63
C ALA A 80 13.30 6.24 -3.53
N GLY A 81 12.99 7.19 -2.67
CA GLY A 81 13.77 7.51 -1.48
C GLY A 81 13.38 6.64 -0.27
N GLU A 82 14.38 6.06 0.39
CA GLU A 82 14.20 5.22 1.59
C GLU A 82 13.42 5.95 2.70
N ARG A 83 13.70 7.24 2.92
CA ARG A 83 13.01 8.05 3.95
C ARG A 83 11.52 8.23 3.66
N THR A 84 11.11 8.26 2.40
CA THR A 84 9.70 8.35 2.01
C THR A 84 8.95 7.07 2.37
N LEU A 85 9.59 5.92 2.13
CA LEU A 85 9.04 4.60 2.42
C LEU A 85 8.97 4.32 3.92
N ALA A 86 9.92 4.83 4.71
CA ALA A 86 9.85 4.82 6.17
C ALA A 86 8.83 5.85 6.73
N GLY A 87 8.34 6.77 5.90
CA GLY A 87 7.46 7.87 6.29
C GLY A 87 5.96 7.55 6.19
N LEU A 88 5.15 8.62 6.21
CA LEU A 88 3.69 8.53 6.16
C LEU A 88 3.18 7.83 4.89
N SER A 89 3.80 8.09 3.74
CA SER A 89 3.37 7.55 2.44
C SER A 89 3.73 6.08 2.21
N GLY A 90 4.67 5.53 2.98
CA GLY A 90 5.03 4.12 2.93
C GLY A 90 4.52 3.38 4.17
N MET A 91 5.35 3.30 5.20
CA MET A 91 5.07 2.55 6.43
C MET A 91 3.79 3.01 7.13
N GLY A 92 3.55 4.31 7.25
CA GLY A 92 2.37 4.84 7.94
C GLY A 92 1.08 4.36 7.29
N ASP A 93 0.96 4.55 5.98
CA ASP A 93 -0.22 4.16 5.22
C ASP A 93 -0.35 2.64 5.07
N LEU A 94 0.76 1.92 4.96
CA LEU A 94 0.79 0.46 4.97
C LEU A 94 0.18 -0.10 6.25
N ILE A 95 0.64 0.37 7.42
CA ILE A 95 0.14 -0.11 8.72
C ILE A 95 -1.37 0.16 8.83
N LEU A 96 -1.80 1.39 8.51
CA LEU A 96 -3.21 1.76 8.56
C LEU A 96 -4.05 0.86 7.63
N THR A 97 -3.60 0.63 6.41
CA THR A 97 -4.35 -0.13 5.40
C THR A 97 -4.42 -1.63 5.72
N CYS A 98 -3.38 -2.19 6.34
CA CYS A 98 -3.34 -3.60 6.75
C CYS A 98 -4.10 -3.88 8.06
N THR A 99 -4.25 -2.90 8.93
CA THR A 99 -4.87 -3.08 10.28
C THR A 99 -6.23 -2.41 10.43
N GLY A 100 -6.63 -1.55 9.50
CA GLY A 100 -7.94 -0.88 9.51
C GLY A 100 -9.04 -1.75 8.89
N ASP A 101 -10.22 -1.78 9.51
CA ASP A 101 -11.36 -2.56 9.01
C ASP A 101 -12.08 -1.90 7.82
N LEU A 102 -11.85 -0.59 7.61
CA LEU A 102 -12.40 0.18 6.49
C LEU A 102 -11.62 -0.03 5.17
N SER A 103 -10.50 -0.75 5.22
CA SER A 103 -9.69 -1.04 4.05
C SER A 103 -10.40 -2.04 3.15
N ARG A 104 -10.87 -1.57 1.99
CA ARG A 104 -11.54 -2.39 0.96
C ARG A 104 -10.67 -3.56 0.49
N ASN A 105 -9.37 -3.32 0.32
CA ASN A 105 -8.39 -4.36 -0.06
C ASN A 105 -8.27 -5.42 1.05
N ARG A 106 -8.24 -5.00 2.31
CA ARG A 106 -8.24 -5.94 3.44
C ARG A 106 -9.54 -6.74 3.49
N THR A 107 -10.70 -6.12 3.27
CA THR A 107 -11.98 -6.83 3.19
C THR A 107 -11.97 -7.91 2.11
N VAL A 108 -11.47 -7.61 0.92
CA VAL A 108 -11.30 -8.61 -0.15
C VAL A 108 -10.41 -9.75 0.35
N GLY A 109 -9.26 -9.42 0.92
CA GLY A 109 -8.35 -10.42 1.48
C GLY A 109 -9.00 -11.32 2.53
N VAL A 110 -9.81 -10.75 3.44
CA VAL A 110 -10.54 -11.51 4.47
C VAL A 110 -11.48 -12.54 3.84
N GLU A 111 -12.25 -12.13 2.84
CA GLU A 111 -13.20 -13.03 2.18
C GLU A 111 -12.49 -14.12 1.38
N LEU A 112 -11.37 -13.79 0.73
CA LEU A 112 -10.50 -14.79 0.10
C LEU A 112 -9.92 -15.78 1.12
N GLY A 113 -9.46 -15.28 2.29
CA GLY A 113 -8.95 -16.12 3.37
C GLY A 113 -10.01 -17.05 3.98
N LYS A 114 -11.29 -16.68 3.92
CA LYS A 114 -12.43 -17.54 4.29
C LYS A 114 -12.79 -18.58 3.22
N GLY A 115 -12.11 -18.57 2.07
CA GLY A 115 -12.29 -19.54 0.99
C GLY A 115 -13.26 -19.12 -0.11
N ARG A 116 -13.74 -17.86 -0.11
CA ARG A 116 -14.54 -17.34 -1.25
C ARG A 116 -13.65 -17.11 -2.46
N THR A 117 -14.20 -17.27 -3.64
CA THR A 117 -13.48 -16.96 -4.88
C THR A 117 -13.42 -15.46 -5.11
N LEU A 118 -12.41 -15.01 -5.86
CA LEU A 118 -12.25 -13.58 -6.19
C LEU A 118 -13.50 -13.03 -6.90
N ASP A 119 -14.08 -13.79 -7.84
CA ASP A 119 -15.26 -13.37 -8.60
C ASP A 119 -16.50 -13.19 -7.71
N GLU A 120 -16.71 -14.10 -6.75
CA GLU A 120 -17.79 -13.96 -5.76
C GLU A 120 -17.62 -12.74 -4.87
N VAL A 121 -16.38 -12.43 -4.48
CA VAL A 121 -16.09 -11.27 -3.64
C VAL A 121 -16.34 -9.98 -4.44
N LEU A 122 -15.74 -9.86 -5.63
CA LEU A 122 -15.84 -8.66 -6.46
C LEU A 122 -17.27 -8.37 -6.92
N SER A 123 -18.04 -9.40 -7.29
CA SER A 123 -19.46 -9.25 -7.68
C SER A 123 -20.36 -8.77 -6.53
N SER A 124 -19.96 -9.04 -5.28
CA SER A 124 -20.71 -8.60 -4.09
C SER A 124 -20.34 -7.19 -3.61
N MET A 125 -19.29 -6.58 -4.17
CA MET A 125 -18.79 -5.26 -3.75
C MET A 125 -19.40 -4.14 -4.58
N ARG A 126 -19.73 -3.02 -3.93
CA ARG A 126 -20.14 -1.77 -4.60
C ARG A 126 -18.97 -0.87 -4.98
N MET A 127 -17.77 -1.17 -4.50
CA MET A 127 -16.56 -0.37 -4.68
C MET A 127 -15.44 -1.23 -5.23
N VAL A 128 -14.55 -0.63 -6.02
CA VAL A 128 -13.39 -1.31 -6.60
C VAL A 128 -12.30 -1.51 -5.56
N ALA A 129 -11.73 -2.72 -5.51
CA ALA A 129 -10.54 -3.04 -4.74
C ALA A 129 -9.31 -2.97 -5.64
N GLU A 130 -8.67 -1.80 -5.65
CA GLU A 130 -7.51 -1.48 -6.51
C GLU A 130 -6.35 -2.47 -6.35
N GLY A 131 -6.19 -3.05 -5.16
CA GLY A 131 -5.10 -3.97 -4.83
C GLY A 131 -5.06 -5.22 -5.72
N VAL A 132 -6.19 -5.66 -6.27
CA VAL A 132 -6.23 -6.85 -7.15
C VAL A 132 -5.43 -6.60 -8.42
N GLU A 133 -5.70 -5.48 -9.09
CA GLU A 133 -4.97 -5.08 -10.30
C GLU A 133 -3.55 -4.62 -9.96
N THR A 134 -3.37 -3.92 -8.85
CA THR A 134 -2.02 -3.54 -8.37
C THR A 134 -1.15 -4.76 -8.10
N THR A 135 -1.69 -5.87 -7.61
CA THR A 135 -0.93 -7.11 -7.38
C THR A 135 -0.38 -7.67 -8.69
N ARG A 136 -1.20 -7.69 -9.75
CA ARG A 136 -0.77 -8.15 -11.08
C ARG A 136 0.36 -7.27 -11.63
N ALA A 137 0.15 -5.95 -11.60
CA ALA A 137 1.13 -4.98 -12.08
C ALA A 137 2.44 -5.04 -11.27
N THR A 138 2.36 -5.12 -9.94
CA THR A 138 3.52 -5.25 -9.05
C THR A 138 4.33 -6.50 -9.36
N ARG A 139 3.67 -7.65 -9.56
CA ARG A 139 4.34 -8.90 -9.90
C ARG A 139 5.10 -8.79 -11.22
N GLU A 140 4.47 -8.22 -12.25
CA GLU A 140 5.15 -8.01 -13.54
C GLU A 140 6.33 -7.06 -13.41
N LEU A 141 6.19 -5.98 -12.65
CA LEU A 141 7.25 -5.01 -12.43
C LEU A 141 8.43 -5.64 -11.68
N ALA A 142 8.16 -6.38 -10.60
CA ALA A 142 9.18 -7.10 -9.85
C ALA A 142 9.96 -8.09 -10.72
N LEU A 143 9.28 -8.82 -11.62
CA LEU A 143 9.92 -9.72 -12.57
C LEU A 143 10.81 -8.99 -13.58
N ARG A 144 10.36 -7.83 -14.10
CA ARG A 144 11.13 -7.01 -15.05
C ARG A 144 12.40 -6.44 -14.41
N GLU A 145 12.30 -6.00 -13.15
CA GLU A 145 13.42 -5.45 -12.40
C GLU A 145 14.29 -6.51 -11.72
N GLY A 146 13.92 -7.80 -11.80
CA GLY A 146 14.65 -8.90 -11.16
C GLY A 146 14.60 -8.86 -9.61
N ILE A 147 13.54 -8.31 -9.04
CA ILE A 147 13.36 -8.14 -7.59
C ILE A 147 12.49 -9.25 -7.02
N GLU A 148 12.98 -9.93 -5.98
CA GLU A 148 12.24 -10.98 -5.30
C GLU A 148 11.20 -10.41 -4.32
N MET A 149 9.93 -10.79 -4.55
CA MET A 149 8.78 -10.47 -3.71
C MET A 149 7.93 -11.74 -3.45
N PRO A 150 8.29 -12.56 -2.44
CA PRO A 150 7.59 -13.81 -2.17
C PRO A 150 6.18 -13.69 -1.60
N ILE A 151 5.79 -12.54 -1.03
CA ILE A 151 4.43 -12.28 -0.49
C ILE A 151 3.55 -11.74 -1.62
#